data_AF-A0A1G8EHZ1-F1
#
_entry.id   AF-A0A1G8EHZ1-F1
#
_cell.length_a   1.000
_cell.length_b   1.000
_cell.length_c   1.000
_cell.angle_alpha   90.00
_cell.angle_beta   90.00
_cell.angle_gamma   90.00
#
_symmetry.space_group_name_H-M   'P 1'
#
loop_
_entity.id
_entity.type
_entity.pdbx_description
1 polymer ?
#
loop_
_entity_poly.entity_id
_entity_poly.type
_entity_poly.pdbx_seq_one_letter_code
_entity_poly.pdbx_strand_id
1 'polypeptide(L)'
;MSSLLLNNHSPIDQMKIEAGDKSFPIWLIANPKYPDDISNIWNPIMYEIQDKVYRKLRARINSRNIFILSAFSDIGKICNTSMEEELTKKILILKESVYRYQPKLLITFGAITNEYIKRAFDQGSEGQTKYWNTGNLSNEFEQAIANFDINRPNCIPLVRRISKTANIKDWVDQDNYYYDVATKIAERIIENKDHLEIWI
;
A
#
# COMPACT_ATOMS: atom_id res chain seq x y z
N MET A 1 -36.91 26.69 25.42
CA MET A 1 -35.53 27.03 25.01
C MET A 1 -34.81 25.72 24.76
N SER A 2 -34.58 25.39 23.49
CA SER A 2 -33.96 24.13 23.06
C SER A 2 -32.55 24.47 22.58
N SER A 3 -31.54 24.08 23.34
CA SER A 3 -30.15 24.31 23.00
C SER A 3 -29.68 23.27 21.99
N LEU A 4 -29.39 23.75 20.78
CA LEU A 4 -28.69 23.08 19.70
C LEU A 4 -27.39 22.44 20.21
N LEU A 5 -27.34 21.11 20.29
CA LEU A 5 -26.08 20.39 20.30
C LEU A 5 -25.57 20.36 18.85
N LEU A 6 -24.65 21.28 18.57
CA LEU A 6 -23.85 21.31 17.35
C LEU A 6 -23.04 20.01 17.27
N ASN A 7 -23.51 19.11 16.42
CA ASN A 7 -22.79 17.94 15.97
C ASN A 7 -21.57 18.41 15.14
N ASN A 8 -20.44 18.61 15.81
CA ASN A 8 -19.16 18.85 15.15
C ASN A 8 -18.58 17.51 14.64
N HIS A 9 -19.23 16.91 13.64
CA HIS A 9 -18.59 15.91 12.80
C HIS A 9 -18.00 16.62 11.59
N SER A 10 -16.67 16.72 11.57
CA SER A 10 -15.91 17.24 10.43
C SER A 10 -16.18 16.38 9.18
N PRO A 11 -16.25 16.95 7.96
CA PRO A 11 -16.55 16.20 6.73
C PRO A 11 -15.47 15.18 6.32
N ILE A 12 -14.40 15.02 7.11
CA ILE A 12 -13.24 14.17 6.83
C ILE A 12 -13.48 12.72 7.28
N ASP A 13 -14.47 12.46 8.14
CA ASP A 13 -14.73 11.14 8.75
C ASP A 13 -15.37 10.09 7.82
N GLN A 14 -15.51 10.35 6.52
CA GLN A 14 -16.13 9.42 5.56
C GLN A 14 -15.38 9.27 4.23
N MET A 15 -14.06 9.47 4.18
CA MET A 15 -13.29 8.84 3.10
C MET A 15 -13.44 7.32 3.29
N LYS A 16 -14.21 6.68 2.40
CA LYS A 16 -14.49 5.24 2.38
C LYS A 16 -13.26 4.47 2.87
N ILE A 17 -13.41 3.81 4.03
CA ILE A 17 -12.35 3.05 4.69
C ILE A 17 -11.76 2.02 3.71
N GLU A 18 -12.56 1.58 2.74
CA GLU A 18 -12.25 0.55 1.75
C GLU A 18 -12.88 0.85 0.38
N ALA A 19 -12.21 0.48 -0.70
CA ALA A 19 -12.74 0.50 -2.07
C ALA A 19 -12.21 -0.69 -2.88
N GLY A 20 -12.91 -1.11 -3.95
CA GLY A 20 -12.53 -2.27 -4.76
C GLY A 20 -12.99 -3.60 -4.16
N ASP A 21 -12.38 -4.71 -4.58
CA ASP A 21 -12.77 -6.07 -4.22
C ASP A 21 -11.72 -6.73 -3.31
N LYS A 22 -12.11 -7.07 -2.07
CA LYS A 22 -11.21 -7.73 -1.10
C LYS A 22 -10.68 -9.08 -1.58
N SER A 23 -11.42 -9.79 -2.43
CA SER A 23 -10.95 -11.05 -3.00
C SER A 23 -9.88 -10.86 -4.08
N PHE A 24 -9.70 -9.62 -4.57
CA PHE A 24 -8.72 -9.34 -5.60
C PHE A 24 -7.28 -9.53 -5.06
N PRO A 25 -6.40 -10.24 -5.76
CA PRO A 25 -5.04 -10.55 -5.29
C PRO A 25 -4.13 -9.35 -5.00
N ILE A 26 -4.45 -8.15 -5.48
CA ILE A 26 -3.64 -6.94 -5.32
C ILE A 26 -4.38 -5.93 -4.44
N TRP A 27 -3.75 -5.58 -3.32
CA TRP A 27 -4.25 -4.57 -2.39
C TRP A 27 -3.30 -3.39 -2.29
N LEU A 28 -3.85 -2.19 -2.18
CA LEU A 28 -3.15 -0.93 -1.93
C LEU A 28 -3.50 -0.44 -0.53
N ILE A 29 -2.47 -0.20 0.28
CA ILE A 29 -2.62 0.28 1.65
C ILE A 29 -2.27 1.76 1.68
N ALA A 30 -3.29 2.62 1.59
CA ALA A 30 -3.14 4.06 1.45
C ALA A 30 -3.29 4.78 2.79
N ASN A 31 -2.50 5.84 3.02
CA ASN A 31 -2.71 6.69 4.18
C ASN A 31 -3.73 7.79 3.82
N PRO A 32 -4.83 7.97 4.58
CA PRO A 32 -5.86 8.96 4.24
C PRO A 32 -5.35 10.42 4.30
N LYS A 33 -4.19 10.68 4.92
CA LYS A 33 -3.53 12.00 4.88
C LYS A 33 -2.84 12.30 3.55
N TYR A 34 -2.64 11.29 2.71
CA TYR A 34 -1.94 11.39 1.44
C TYR A 34 -2.75 10.65 0.36
N PRO A 35 -4.00 11.07 0.09
CA PRO A 35 -4.88 10.40 -0.87
C PRO A 35 -4.28 10.36 -2.29
N ASP A 36 -3.46 11.36 -2.62
CA ASP A 36 -2.79 11.46 -3.91
C ASP A 36 -1.64 10.46 -4.10
N ASP A 37 -1.27 9.66 -3.09
CA ASP A 37 -0.26 8.59 -3.28
C ASP A 37 -0.72 7.59 -4.37
N ILE A 38 -2.02 7.31 -4.47
CA ILE A 38 -2.54 6.41 -5.49
C ILE A 38 -2.37 7.03 -6.88
N SER A 39 -2.75 8.29 -7.06
CA SER A 39 -2.66 8.97 -8.36
C SER A 39 -1.22 9.30 -8.76
N ASN A 40 -0.38 9.69 -7.80
CA ASN A 40 0.98 10.17 -8.06
C ASN A 40 2.05 9.07 -8.04
N ILE A 41 1.81 7.94 -7.35
CA ILE A 41 2.78 6.85 -7.22
C ILE A 41 2.26 5.59 -7.90
N TRP A 42 1.08 5.10 -7.48
CA TRP A 42 0.59 3.82 -7.98
C TRP A 42 0.21 3.87 -9.46
N ASN A 43 -0.53 4.89 -9.90
CA ASN A 43 -1.02 4.96 -11.28
C ASN A 43 0.12 4.95 -12.32
N PRO A 44 1.21 5.75 -12.18
CA PRO A 44 2.37 5.66 -13.07
C PRO A 44 3.01 4.26 -13.09
N ILE A 45 3.20 3.65 -11.92
CA ILE A 45 3.75 2.30 -11.80
C ILE A 45 2.83 1.27 -12.46
N MET A 46 1.52 1.36 -12.24
CA MET A 46 0.52 0.45 -12.80
C MET A 46 0.46 0.57 -14.33
N TYR A 47 0.64 1.78 -14.88
CA TYR A 47 0.71 1.98 -16.34
C TYR A 47 1.88 1.20 -16.95
N GLU A 48 3.07 1.32 -16.37
CA GLU A 48 4.25 0.58 -16.80
C GLU A 48 4.11 -0.93 -16.61
N ILE A 49 3.48 -1.38 -15.50
CA ILE A 49 3.16 -2.80 -15.28
C ILE A 49 2.23 -3.32 -16.39
N GLN A 50 1.16 -2.59 -16.72
CA GLN A 50 0.22 -2.99 -17.77
C GLN A 50 0.88 -3.12 -19.13
N ASP A 51 1.73 -2.17 -19.52
CA ASP A 51 2.45 -2.23 -20.80
C ASP A 51 3.34 -3.48 -20.87
N LYS A 52 4.15 -3.73 -19.83
CA LYS A 52 5.05 -4.90 -19.78
C LYS A 52 4.29 -6.22 -19.80
N VAL A 53 3.27 -6.34 -18.96
CA VAL A 53 2.39 -7.50 -18.88
C VAL A 53 1.71 -7.75 -20.22
N TYR A 54 1.16 -6.72 -20.87
CA TYR A 54 0.48 -6.86 -22.15
C TYR A 54 1.43 -7.28 -23.27
N ARG A 55 2.64 -6.71 -23.33
CA ARG A 55 3.65 -7.08 -24.34
C ARG A 55 4.09 -8.53 -24.21
N LYS A 56 4.18 -9.05 -22.98
CA LYS A 56 4.65 -10.42 -22.71
C LYS A 56 3.55 -11.47 -22.77
N LEU A 57 2.40 -11.19 -22.17
CA LEU A 57 1.33 -12.17 -21.96
C LEU A 57 0.10 -11.96 -22.85
N ARG A 58 0.00 -10.80 -23.53
CA ARG A 58 -1.20 -10.37 -24.25
C ARG A 58 -2.47 -10.32 -23.39
N ALA A 59 -2.32 -10.27 -22.07
CA ALA A 59 -3.38 -10.11 -21.09
C ALA A 59 -3.35 -8.71 -20.46
N ARG A 60 -4.44 -8.32 -19.79
CA ARG A 60 -4.52 -7.07 -19.03
C ARG A 60 -4.98 -7.35 -17.61
N ILE A 61 -4.41 -6.63 -16.65
CA ILE A 61 -4.84 -6.69 -15.25
C ILE A 61 -6.15 -5.91 -15.11
N ASN A 62 -7.12 -6.45 -14.38
CA ASN A 62 -8.36 -5.77 -14.02
C ASN A 62 -8.13 -4.76 -12.91
N SER A 63 -7.49 -3.63 -13.25
CA SER A 63 -7.11 -2.60 -12.28
C SER A 63 -8.29 -1.94 -11.56
N ARG A 64 -9.52 -2.12 -12.04
CA ARG A 64 -10.75 -1.62 -11.38
C ARG A 64 -11.10 -2.41 -10.13
N ASN A 65 -10.66 -3.67 -10.04
CA ASN A 65 -10.95 -4.54 -8.91
C ASN A 65 -9.91 -4.45 -7.80
N ILE A 66 -8.76 -3.79 -8.04
CA ILE A 66 -7.72 -3.57 -7.04
C ILE A 66 -8.34 -3.02 -5.77
N PHE A 67 -8.11 -3.72 -4.66
CA PHE A 67 -8.61 -3.32 -3.37
C PHE A 67 -7.77 -2.18 -2.81
N ILE A 68 -8.41 -1.19 -2.22
CA ILE A 68 -7.77 -0.06 -1.55
C ILE A 68 -8.25 -0.05 -0.11
N LEU A 69 -7.31 -0.15 0.82
CA LEU A 69 -7.54 -0.05 2.25
C LEU A 69 -6.92 1.23 2.80
N SER A 70 -7.71 2.00 3.55
CA SER A 70 -7.25 3.16 4.28
C SER A 70 -6.56 2.74 5.59
N ALA A 71 -5.26 3.04 5.71
CA ALA A 71 -4.43 2.76 6.87
C ALA A 71 -4.69 3.72 8.04
N PHE A 72 -4.25 3.34 9.23
CA PHE A 72 -4.21 4.26 10.37
C PHE A 72 -3.17 5.35 10.11
N SER A 73 -3.59 6.62 10.21
CA SER A 73 -2.82 7.74 9.69
C SER A 73 -1.70 8.24 10.62
N ASP A 74 -1.76 7.94 11.93
CA ASP A 74 -0.92 8.52 12.99
C ASP A 74 -0.17 7.50 13.86
N ILE A 75 0.33 6.43 13.24
CA ILE A 75 1.00 5.32 13.97
C ILE A 75 2.26 5.77 14.74
N GLY A 76 2.95 6.83 14.28
CA GLY A 76 4.17 7.36 14.92
C GLY A 76 3.94 8.46 15.96
N LYS A 77 2.68 8.87 16.22
CA LYS A 77 2.32 10.00 17.11
C LYS A 77 1.25 9.59 18.13
N ILE A 78 1.31 8.34 18.61
CA ILE A 78 0.37 7.85 19.62
C ILE A 78 0.67 8.60 20.91
N CYS A 79 -0.19 9.55 21.28
CA CYS A 79 -0.01 10.41 22.44
C CYS A 79 -0.93 10.04 23.62
N ASN A 80 -1.83 9.06 23.44
CA ASN A 80 -2.73 8.60 24.50
C ASN A 80 -3.17 7.13 24.31
N THR A 81 -3.65 6.52 25.40
CA THR A 81 -4.08 5.11 25.46
C THR A 81 -5.26 4.81 24.53
N SER A 82 -6.17 5.76 24.34
CA SER A 82 -7.34 5.56 23.47
C SER A 82 -6.95 5.37 22.00
N MET A 83 -5.99 6.14 21.48
CA MET A 83 -5.47 5.98 20.11
C MET A 83 -4.72 4.66 19.94
N GLU A 84 -4.05 4.19 20.99
CA GLU A 84 -3.34 2.90 20.99
C GLU A 84 -4.32 1.72 20.91
N GLU A 85 -5.43 1.78 21.67
CA GLU A 85 -6.49 0.77 21.61
C GLU A 85 -7.16 0.74 20.22
N GLU A 86 -7.45 1.91 19.63
CA GLU A 86 -8.01 1.99 18.29
C GLU A 86 -7.06 1.44 17.23
N LEU A 87 -5.77 1.77 17.31
CA LEU A 87 -4.76 1.23 16.43
C LEU A 87 -4.68 -0.30 16.55
N THR A 88 -4.67 -0.83 17.78
CA THR A 88 -4.63 -2.27 18.04
C THR A 88 -5.84 -2.99 17.45
N LYS A 89 -7.04 -2.44 17.63
CA LYS A 89 -8.28 -2.97 17.01
C LYS A 89 -8.18 -2.98 15.48
N LYS A 90 -7.71 -1.89 14.87
CA LYS A 90 -7.54 -1.80 13.41
C LYS A 90 -6.46 -2.73 12.87
N ILE A 91 -5.37 -2.93 13.61
CA ILE A 91 -4.33 -3.91 13.25
C ILE A 91 -4.91 -5.33 13.27
N LEU A 92 -5.72 -5.67 14.28
CA LEU A 92 -6.37 -6.98 14.37
C LEU A 92 -7.32 -7.22 13.20
N ILE A 93 -8.17 -6.24 12.86
CA ILE A 93 -9.10 -6.31 11.72
C ILE A 93 -8.34 -6.50 10.39
N LEU A 94 -7.23 -5.77 10.21
CA LEU A 94 -6.36 -5.92 9.04
C LEU A 94 -5.79 -7.35 8.98
N LYS A 95 -5.24 -7.85 10.09
CA LYS A 95 -4.68 -9.21 10.18
C LYS A 95 -5.71 -10.27 9.81
N GLU A 96 -6.92 -10.18 10.38
CA GLU A 96 -8.02 -11.09 10.06
C GLU A 96 -8.43 -11.01 8.59
N SER A 97 -8.46 -9.80 8.03
CA SER A 97 -8.81 -9.59 6.62
C SER A 97 -7.77 -10.20 5.69
N VAL A 98 -6.48 -9.94 5.92
CA VAL A 98 -5.40 -10.56 5.14
C VAL A 98 -5.44 -12.08 5.27
N TYR A 99 -5.66 -12.60 6.47
CA TYR A 99 -5.75 -14.04 6.70
C TYR A 99 -6.94 -14.67 5.95
N ARG A 100 -8.09 -13.98 5.92
CA ARG A 100 -9.30 -14.47 5.25
C ARG A 100 -9.20 -14.42 3.73
N TYR A 101 -8.72 -13.31 3.17
CA TYR A 101 -8.74 -13.06 1.73
C TYR A 101 -7.43 -13.44 1.02
N GLN A 102 -6.35 -13.66 1.77
CA GLN A 102 -5.04 -14.11 1.26
C GLN A 102 -4.55 -13.32 0.02
N PRO A 103 -4.52 -11.97 0.08
CA PRO A 103 -4.01 -11.17 -1.03
C PRO A 103 -2.56 -11.55 -1.33
N LYS A 104 -2.18 -11.55 -2.60
CA LYS A 104 -0.84 -11.96 -3.06
C LYS A 104 0.15 -10.81 -3.02
N LEU A 105 -0.31 -9.59 -3.31
CA LEU A 105 0.47 -8.37 -3.28
C LEU A 105 -0.20 -7.35 -2.33
N LEU A 106 0.53 -6.96 -1.29
CA LEU A 106 0.16 -5.89 -0.37
C LEU A 106 1.08 -4.70 -0.60
N ILE A 107 0.63 -3.72 -1.39
CA ILE A 107 1.43 -2.54 -1.74
C ILE A 107 1.24 -1.46 -0.68
N THR A 108 2.34 -0.89 -0.16
CA THR A 108 2.28 0.19 0.83
C THR A 108 3.00 1.45 0.33
N PHE A 109 2.59 2.64 0.79
CA PHE A 109 3.16 3.93 0.38
C PHE A 109 3.86 4.66 1.54
N GLY A 110 5.17 4.52 1.58
CA GLY A 110 6.02 5.16 2.58
C GLY A 110 5.98 4.51 3.95
N ALA A 111 6.60 5.20 4.91
CA ALA A 111 6.88 4.70 6.24
C ALA A 111 5.64 4.25 7.02
N ILE A 112 4.58 5.06 7.01
CA ILE A 112 3.43 4.88 7.90
C ILE A 112 2.64 3.61 7.53
N THR A 113 2.34 3.43 6.24
CA THR A 113 1.57 2.28 5.76
C THR A 113 2.39 0.99 5.82
N ASN A 114 3.70 1.07 5.61
CA ASN A 114 4.59 -0.08 5.77
C ASN A 114 4.63 -0.52 7.23
N GLU A 115 4.78 0.42 8.18
CA GLU A 115 4.72 0.12 9.62
C GLU A 115 3.36 -0.47 10.02
N TYR A 116 2.26 0.08 9.50
CA TYR A 116 0.92 -0.44 9.75
C TYR A 116 0.80 -1.92 9.41
N ILE A 117 1.29 -2.28 8.22
CA ILE A 117 1.29 -3.66 7.72
C ILE A 117 2.24 -4.52 8.55
N LYS A 118 3.47 -4.08 8.81
CA LYS A 118 4.44 -4.85 9.62
C LYS A 118 3.88 -5.18 11.00
N ARG A 119 3.24 -4.24 11.69
CA ARG A 119 2.59 -4.52 12.99
C ARG A 119 1.45 -5.54 12.92
N ALA A 120 0.76 -5.66 11.78
CA ALA A 120 -0.26 -6.69 11.58
C ALA A 120 0.32 -8.10 11.40
N PHE A 121 1.55 -8.21 10.89
CA PHE A 121 2.23 -9.49 10.68
C PHE A 121 3.17 -9.89 11.84
N ASP A 122 3.86 -8.93 12.46
CA ASP A 122 4.95 -9.15 13.41
C ASP A 122 4.50 -9.02 14.89
N GLN A 123 3.47 -9.77 15.31
CA GLN A 123 2.99 -9.76 16.72
C GLN A 123 4.00 -10.28 17.76
N GLY A 124 5.26 -10.57 17.39
CA GLY A 124 6.27 -11.18 18.26
C GLY A 124 7.47 -10.32 18.64
N SER A 125 7.69 -9.15 18.02
CA SER A 125 8.78 -8.25 18.44
C SER A 125 8.23 -7.08 19.22
N GLU A 126 7.97 -7.31 20.51
CA GLU A 126 7.87 -6.23 21.48
C GLU A 126 9.14 -5.37 21.38
N GLY A 127 9.04 -4.16 20.83
CA GLY A 127 9.95 -3.08 21.24
C GLY A 127 10.83 -2.37 20.21
N GLN A 128 10.81 -2.70 18.91
CA GLN A 128 11.51 -1.85 17.93
C GLN A 128 10.64 -1.51 16.73
N THR A 129 9.96 -0.37 16.82
CA THR A 129 9.49 0.36 15.64
C THR A 129 10.71 0.64 14.77
N LYS A 130 10.86 -0.08 13.65
CA LYS A 130 11.93 0.25 12.70
C LYS A 130 11.65 1.66 12.19
N TYR A 131 12.61 2.56 12.36
CA TYR A 131 12.50 3.90 11.80
C TYR A 131 12.60 3.80 10.28
N TRP A 132 11.48 3.86 9.57
CA TRP A 132 11.44 3.79 8.11
C TRP A 132 11.90 5.12 7.50
N ASN A 133 12.89 5.05 6.62
CA ASN A 133 13.37 6.13 5.77
C ASN A 133 13.38 5.65 4.32
N THR A 134 13.73 6.53 3.37
CA THR A 134 13.75 6.16 1.95
C THR A 134 14.70 5.00 1.67
N GLY A 135 15.88 4.99 2.27
CA GLY A 135 16.90 3.96 2.02
C GLY A 135 16.49 2.57 2.49
N ASN A 136 15.98 2.45 3.72
CA ASN A 136 15.55 1.14 4.23
C ASN A 136 14.22 0.66 3.61
N LEU A 137 13.33 1.55 3.20
CA LEU A 137 12.15 1.17 2.41
C LEU A 137 12.54 0.63 1.04
N SER A 138 13.51 1.26 0.36
CA SER A 138 14.08 0.71 -0.88
C SER A 138 14.71 -0.65 -0.66
N ASN A 139 15.46 -0.85 0.43
CA ASN A 139 16.04 -2.17 0.73
C ASN A 139 14.96 -3.23 1.03
N GLU A 140 13.91 -2.88 1.77
CA GLU A 140 12.78 -3.79 2.01
C GLU A 140 12.02 -4.09 0.71
N PHE A 141 11.91 -3.14 -0.22
CA PHE A 141 11.36 -3.39 -1.55
C PHE A 141 12.17 -4.45 -2.29
N GLU A 142 13.50 -4.27 -2.38
CA GLU A 142 14.37 -5.27 -3.04
C GLU A 142 14.27 -6.64 -2.37
N GLN A 143 14.24 -6.68 -1.04
CA GLN A 143 14.05 -7.93 -0.30
C GLN A 143 12.68 -8.58 -0.55
N ALA A 144 11.61 -7.79 -0.64
CA ALA A 144 10.28 -8.29 -0.94
C ALA A 144 10.19 -8.88 -2.35
N ILE A 145 10.83 -8.25 -3.34
CA ILE A 145 10.90 -8.77 -4.71
C ILE A 145 11.79 -10.02 -4.79
N ALA A 146 12.92 -10.05 -4.09
CA ALA A 146 13.83 -11.19 -4.09
C ALA A 146 13.22 -12.42 -3.42
N ASN A 147 12.46 -12.22 -2.33
CA ASN A 147 11.84 -13.29 -1.55
C ASN A 147 10.35 -13.50 -1.89
N PHE A 148 9.92 -13.02 -3.05
CA PHE A 148 8.53 -13.11 -3.50
C PHE A 148 8.08 -14.58 -3.57
N ASP A 149 6.96 -14.88 -2.94
CA ASP A 149 6.35 -16.21 -2.95
C ASP A 149 4.85 -16.08 -3.17
N ILE A 150 4.36 -16.65 -4.26
CA ILE A 150 2.95 -16.58 -4.67
C ILE A 150 2.00 -17.29 -3.70
N ASN A 151 2.51 -18.17 -2.83
CA ASN A 151 1.68 -18.93 -1.90
C ASN A 151 1.34 -18.15 -0.63
N ARG A 152 1.93 -16.96 -0.44
CA ARG A 152 1.70 -16.11 0.73
C ARG A 152 1.48 -14.64 0.33
N PRO A 153 0.95 -13.81 1.24
CA PRO A 153 0.95 -12.36 1.04
C PRO A 153 2.37 -11.79 1.00
N ASN A 154 2.68 -11.01 -0.04
CA ASN A 154 3.95 -10.30 -0.17
C ASN A 154 3.74 -8.81 0.09
N CYS A 155 4.37 -8.27 1.15
CA CYS A 155 4.36 -6.84 1.43
C CYS A 155 5.42 -6.14 0.57
N ILE A 156 4.98 -5.24 -0.31
CA ILE A 156 5.84 -4.52 -1.25
C ILE A 156 5.79 -3.03 -0.88
N PRO A 157 6.79 -2.52 -0.14
CA PRO A 157 6.83 -1.12 0.22
C PRO A 157 7.30 -0.25 -0.94
N LEU A 158 6.56 0.82 -1.21
CA LEU A 158 6.94 1.86 -2.15
C LEU A 158 7.43 3.10 -1.41
N VAL A 159 8.44 3.74 -1.94
CA VAL A 159 8.94 5.01 -1.39
C VAL A 159 8.01 6.13 -1.82
N ARG A 160 7.53 6.92 -0.85
CA ARG A 160 6.91 8.21 -1.14
C ARG A 160 8.01 9.21 -1.49
N ARG A 161 8.29 9.38 -2.79
CA ARG A 161 9.13 10.47 -3.27
C ARG A 161 8.26 11.71 -3.43
N ILE A 162 8.41 12.68 -2.53
CA ILE A 162 7.81 14.00 -2.68
C ILE A 162 8.71 14.76 -3.65
N SER A 163 8.24 15.00 -4.87
CA SER A 163 8.91 15.92 -5.80
C SER A 163 8.86 17.33 -5.18
N LYS A 164 9.94 17.74 -4.51
CA LYS A 164 10.02 19.06 -3.85
C LYS A 164 10.41 20.18 -4.82
N THR A 165 10.73 19.86 -6.07
CA THR A 165 11.29 20.83 -7.01
C THR A 165 10.87 20.51 -8.44
N ALA A 166 10.45 21.54 -9.17
CA ALA A 166 10.10 21.47 -10.60
C ALA A 166 11.34 21.33 -11.51
N ASN A 167 12.41 20.67 -11.05
CA ASN A 167 13.64 20.53 -11.80
C ASN A 167 13.62 19.23 -12.61
N ILE A 168 13.94 19.31 -13.91
CA ILE A 168 13.93 18.19 -14.87
C ILE A 168 14.65 16.94 -14.34
N LYS A 169 15.72 17.11 -13.56
CA LYS A 169 16.47 15.98 -12.97
C LYS A 169 15.63 15.15 -11.99
N ASP A 170 14.82 15.81 -11.16
CA ASP A 170 13.96 15.12 -10.19
C ASP A 170 12.85 14.32 -10.89
N TRP A 171 12.35 14.84 -12.01
CA TRP A 171 11.40 14.12 -12.87
C TRP A 171 12.03 12.87 -13.49
N VAL A 172 13.22 12.99 -14.07
CA VAL A 172 13.94 11.85 -14.67
C VAL A 172 14.27 10.79 -13.61
N ASP A 173 14.72 11.20 -12.42
CA ASP A 173 15.05 10.27 -11.33
C ASP A 173 13.79 9.59 -10.75
N GLN A 174 12.63 10.25 -10.80
CA GLN A 174 11.33 9.69 -10.41
C GLN A 174 10.80 8.71 -11.45
N ASP A 175 10.86 9.06 -12.73
CA ASP A 175 10.46 8.19 -13.84
C ASP A 175 11.31 6.92 -13.88
N ASN A 176 12.64 7.04 -13.71
CA ASN A 176 13.54 5.89 -13.62
C ASN A 176 13.20 4.98 -12.43
N TYR A 177 12.83 5.57 -11.29
CA TYR A 177 12.42 4.79 -10.11
C TYR A 177 11.11 4.04 -10.36
N TYR A 178 10.08 4.72 -10.89
CA TYR A 178 8.80 4.06 -11.19
C TYR A 178 8.94 2.98 -12.24
N TYR A 179 9.77 3.21 -13.26
CA TYR A 179 10.08 2.21 -14.27
C TYR A 179 10.77 0.97 -13.70
N ASP A 180 11.78 1.13 -12.84
CA ASP A 180 12.48 0.00 -12.21
C ASP A 180 11.54 -0.81 -11.29
N VAL A 181 10.79 -0.11 -10.43
CA VAL A 181 9.79 -0.73 -9.55
C VAL A 181 8.73 -1.48 -10.35
N ALA A 182 8.17 -0.83 -11.37
CA ALA A 182 7.16 -1.44 -12.23
C ALA A 182 7.70 -2.67 -12.96
N THR A 183 8.95 -2.61 -13.42
CA THR A 183 9.61 -3.75 -14.08
C THR A 183 9.67 -4.96 -13.16
N LYS A 184 10.19 -4.78 -11.94
CA LYS A 184 10.32 -5.85 -10.95
C LYS A 184 8.98 -6.43 -10.53
N ILE A 185 7.96 -5.59 -10.30
CA ILE A 185 6.61 -6.07 -9.97
C ILE A 185 5.99 -6.81 -11.16
N ALA A 186 6.12 -6.27 -12.37
CA ALA A 186 5.59 -6.90 -13.58
C ALA A 186 6.22 -8.27 -13.84
N GLU A 187 7.54 -8.42 -13.62
CA GLU A 187 8.23 -9.71 -13.73
C GLU A 187 7.63 -10.74 -12.79
N ARG A 188 7.41 -10.41 -11.51
CA ARG A 188 6.76 -11.32 -10.55
C ARG A 188 5.33 -11.69 -10.94
N ILE A 189 4.57 -10.73 -11.48
CA ILE A 189 3.22 -10.99 -11.99
C ILE A 189 3.26 -11.93 -13.19
N ILE A 190 4.19 -11.70 -14.13
CA ILE A 190 4.33 -12.49 -15.35
C ILE A 190 4.75 -13.92 -15.04
N GLU A 191 5.76 -14.09 -14.18
CA GLU A 191 6.25 -15.39 -13.72
C GLU A 191 5.14 -16.24 -13.06
N ASN A 192 4.19 -15.58 -12.39
CA ASN A 192 3.13 -16.23 -11.62
C ASN A 192 1.75 -16.10 -12.25
N LYS A 193 1.69 -15.90 -13.57
CA LYS A 193 0.46 -15.57 -14.29
C LYS A 193 -0.71 -16.52 -13.96
N ASP A 194 -0.45 -17.81 -13.98
CA ASP A 194 -1.49 -18.85 -13.82
C ASP A 194 -1.96 -19.03 -12.37
N HIS A 195 -1.27 -18.39 -11.42
CA HIS A 195 -1.60 -18.38 -10.00
C HIS A 195 -2.23 -17.05 -9.53
N LEU A 196 -2.42 -16.10 -10.44
CA LEU A 196 -2.99 -14.78 -10.16
C LEU A 196 -4.33 -14.62 -10.87
N GLU A 197 -5.42 -14.59 -10.11
CA GLU A 197 -6.77 -14.29 -10.62
C GLU A 197 -6.98 -12.77 -10.74
N ILE A 198 -6.19 -12.13 -11.60
CA ILE A 198 -6.17 -10.65 -11.76
C ILE A 198 -6.56 -10.17 -13.16
N TRP A 199 -6.84 -11.08 -14.08
CA TRP A 199 -6.96 -10.81 -15.51
C TRP A 199 -8.37 -10.32 -15.92
N ILE A 200 -8.45 -9.64 -17.07
CA ILE A 200 -9.70 -9.37 -17.82
C ILE A 200 -9.82 -10.37 -18.96
#